data_AF-A0A2D6BLV0-F1
#
_entry.id   AF-A0A2D6BLV0-F1
#
_cell.length_a   1.000
_cell.length_b   1.000
_cell.length_c   1.000
_cell.angle_alpha   90.00
_cell.angle_beta   90.00
_cell.angle_gamma   90.00
#
_symmetry.space_group_name_H-M   'P 1'
#
loop_
_entity.id
_entity.type
_entity.pdbx_description
1 polymer ?
#
loop_
_entity_poly.entity_id
_entity_poly.type
_entity_poly.pdbx_seq_one_letter_code
_entity_poly.pdbx_strand_id
1 'polypeptide(L)'
;MDIDLLLPRDQIDAAKDVVRSLGYTIEAGPMVVRPDVVEMHRMSKADEDSGDLLSIDLLLVTPELSSVWEARERLGWAHGELPVVSRRGLIQMKRLRGNGQDLDDIRELEDEASGED
;
A
#
# COMPACT_ATOMS: atom_id res chain seq x y z
N MET A 1 -12.49 -4.64 1.94
CA MET A 1 -11.71 -4.01 0.86
C MET A 1 -10.70 -3.10 1.52
N ASP A 2 -9.44 -3.21 1.14
CA ASP A 2 -8.33 -2.52 1.79
C ASP A 2 -7.65 -1.56 0.80
N ILE A 3 -7.16 -0.42 1.29
CA ILE A 3 -6.40 0.57 0.51
C ILE A 3 -5.00 0.68 1.11
N ASP A 4 -3.97 0.33 0.33
CA ASP A 4 -2.58 0.48 0.72
C ASP A 4 -2.02 1.84 0.30
N LEU A 5 -1.44 2.57 1.25
CA LEU A 5 -0.74 3.83 1.03
C LEU A 5 0.71 3.70 1.47
N LEU A 6 1.64 3.88 0.54
CA LEU A 6 3.07 3.99 0.85
C LEU A 6 3.39 5.46 1.20
N LEU A 7 4.10 5.71 2.30
CA LEU A 7 4.42 7.06 2.76
C LEU A 7 5.73 7.13 3.58
N PRO A 8 6.41 8.30 3.61
CA PRO A 8 7.57 8.51 4.47
C PRO A 8 7.23 8.38 5.96
N ARG A 9 8.18 7.89 6.76
CA ARG A 9 8.00 7.69 8.21
C ARG A 9 7.62 8.97 8.96
N ASP A 10 8.17 10.10 8.58
CA ASP A 10 7.90 11.40 9.19
C ASP A 10 6.49 11.93 8.91
N GLN A 11 5.75 11.31 7.99
CA GLN A 11 4.38 11.70 7.63
C GLN A 11 3.31 10.83 8.30
N ILE A 12 3.70 9.82 9.09
CA ILE A 12 2.74 8.83 9.61
C ILE A 12 1.68 9.46 10.52
N ASP A 13 2.07 10.35 11.43
CA ASP A 13 1.12 10.96 12.36
C ASP A 13 0.14 11.89 11.64
N ALA A 14 0.64 12.69 10.69
CA ALA A 14 -0.20 13.54 9.85
C ALA A 14 -1.17 12.73 9.00
N ALA A 15 -0.72 11.61 8.42
CA ALA A 15 -1.58 10.70 7.66
C ALA A 15 -2.66 10.07 8.54
N LYS A 16 -2.30 9.60 9.75
CA LYS A 16 -3.25 9.07 10.72
C LYS A 16 -4.32 10.10 11.09
N ASP A 17 -3.94 11.36 11.30
CA ASP A 17 -4.90 12.41 11.64
C ASP A 17 -5.90 12.68 10.49
N VAL A 18 -5.42 12.71 9.25
CA VAL A 18 -6.30 12.82 8.07
C VAL A 18 -7.23 11.61 7.98
N VAL A 19 -6.70 10.39 8.10
CA VAL A 19 -7.48 9.14 8.03
C VAL A 19 -8.54 9.09 9.14
N ARG A 20 -8.21 9.51 10.37
CA ARG A 20 -9.18 9.65 11.48
C ARG A 20 -10.29 10.64 11.15
N SER A 21 -9.96 11.79 10.55
CA SER A 21 -10.96 12.79 10.15
C SER A 21 -11.96 12.27 9.11
N LEU A 22 -11.58 11.23 8.35
CA LEU A 22 -12.42 10.52 7.39
C LEU A 22 -13.24 9.37 8.02
N GLY A 23 -13.19 9.22 9.34
CA GLY A 23 -13.96 8.24 10.12
C GLY A 23 -13.25 6.92 10.43
N TYR A 24 -12.01 6.73 9.98
CA TYR A 24 -11.20 5.55 10.29
C TYR A 24 -10.60 5.66 11.70
N THR A 25 -11.37 5.25 12.70
CA THR A 25 -11.05 5.43 14.12
C THR A 25 -10.57 4.16 14.82
N ILE A 26 -10.67 3.00 14.17
CA ILE A 26 -10.22 1.72 14.71
C ILE A 26 -8.76 1.52 14.30
N GLU A 27 -7.82 1.64 15.24
CA GLU A 27 -6.38 1.50 14.97
C GLU A 27 -5.87 0.14 15.44
N ALA A 28 -5.21 -0.60 14.54
CA ALA A 28 -4.46 -1.79 14.89
C ALA A 28 -3.05 -1.41 15.37
N GLY A 29 -2.46 -2.23 16.23
CA GLY A 29 -1.04 -2.06 16.60
C GLY A 29 -0.13 -2.16 15.37
N PRO A 30 1.05 -1.50 15.37
CA PRO A 30 1.99 -1.58 14.26
C PRO A 30 2.34 -3.02 13.92
N MET A 31 2.23 -3.38 12.64
CA MET A 31 2.53 -4.71 12.15
C MET A 31 3.84 -4.68 11.36
N VAL A 32 4.78 -5.51 11.78
CA VAL A 32 6.04 -5.72 11.08
C VAL A 32 5.88 -6.98 10.23
N VAL A 33 5.71 -6.81 8.92
CA VAL A 33 5.53 -7.94 7.98
C VAL A 33 6.86 -8.68 7.81
N ARG A 34 7.96 -7.93 7.79
CA ARG A 34 9.34 -8.41 7.96
C ARG A 34 10.13 -7.36 8.73
N PRO A 35 10.94 -7.74 9.73
CA PRO A 35 11.77 -6.80 10.48
C PRO A 35 12.53 -5.88 9.55
N ASP A 36 12.39 -4.58 9.79
CA ASP A 36 13.07 -3.48 9.08
C ASP A 36 12.76 -3.33 7.57
N VAL A 37 12.05 -4.27 6.95
CA VAL A 37 11.73 -4.21 5.51
C VAL A 37 10.37 -3.55 5.25
N VAL A 38 9.33 -3.91 6.01
CA VAL A 38 7.98 -3.36 5.84
C VAL A 38 7.31 -3.18 7.21
N GLU A 39 7.04 -1.92 7.56
CA GLU A 39 6.23 -1.54 8.71
C GLU A 39 4.87 -1.01 8.23
N MET A 40 3.80 -1.50 8.83
CA MET A 40 2.42 -1.20 8.46
C MET A 40 1.62 -0.70 9.67
N HIS A 41 0.84 0.36 9.47
CA HIS A 41 -0.16 0.85 10.42
C HIS A 41 -1.53 0.77 9.78
N ARG A 42 -2.43 -0.05 10.32
CA ARG A 42 -3.77 -0.24 9.79
C ARG A 42 -4.78 0.61 10.56
N MET A 43 -5.61 1.36 9.83
CA MET A 43 -6.75 2.08 10.37
C MET A 43 -8.03 1.62 9.67
N SER A 44 -9.09 1.36 10.42
CA SER A 44 -10.34 0.83 9.90
C SER A 44 -11.55 1.66 10.32
N LYS A 45 -12.62 1.58 9.52
CA LYS A 45 -13.98 2.01 9.90
C LYS A 45 -14.99 0.94 9.54
N ALA A 46 -16.08 0.88 10.28
CA ALA A 46 -17.23 0.07 9.89
C ALA A 46 -17.93 0.72 8.69
N ASP A 47 -18.27 -0.10 7.71
CA ASP A 47 -19.17 0.25 6.62
C ASP A 47 -20.61 0.01 7.08
N GLU A 48 -21.44 1.05 7.07
CA GLU A 48 -22.80 0.98 7.62
C GLU A 48 -23.74 0.09 6.78
N ASP A 49 -23.48 -0.01 5.48
CA ASP A 49 -24.34 -0.74 4.55
C ASP A 49 -24.06 -2.25 4.56
N SER A 50 -22.78 -2.63 4.50
CA SER A 50 -22.37 -4.05 4.48
C SER A 50 -22.14 -4.64 5.87
N GLY A 51 -21.82 -3.80 6.86
CA GLY A 51 -21.33 -4.24 8.17
C GLY A 51 -19.87 -4.70 8.17
N ASP A 52 -19.18 -4.63 7.03
CA ASP A 52 -17.76 -4.98 6.92
C ASP A 52 -16.84 -3.87 7.43
N LEU A 53 -15.57 -4.20 7.68
CA LEU A 53 -14.54 -3.20 7.95
C LEU A 53 -13.86 -2.76 6.64
N LEU A 54 -13.86 -1.46 6.41
CA LEU A 54 -12.99 -0.82 5.41
C LEU A 54 -11.67 -0.48 6.08
N SER A 55 -10.55 -0.88 5.48
CA SER A 55 -9.22 -0.64 6.05
C SER A 55 -8.33 0.20 5.14
N ILE A 56 -7.51 1.04 5.76
CA ILE A 56 -6.40 1.75 5.12
C ILE A 56 -5.11 1.25 5.78
N ASP A 57 -4.20 0.73 4.97
CA ASP A 57 -2.88 0.29 5.37
C ASP A 57 -1.85 1.37 5.03
N LEU A 58 -1.27 1.96 6.07
CA LEU A 58 -0.21 2.96 5.97
C LEU A 58 1.14 2.23 6.04
N LEU A 59 1.76 2.02 4.88
CA LEU A 59 3.05 1.35 4.71
C LEU A 59 4.18 2.38 4.77
N LEU A 60 5.14 2.19 5.67
CA LEU A 60 6.26 3.12 5.79
C LEU A 60 7.33 2.83 4.74
N VAL A 61 7.85 3.91 4.14
CA VAL A 61 9.07 3.85 3.32
C VAL A 61 10.26 3.54 4.21
N THR A 62 10.74 2.31 4.08
CA THR A 62 12.01 1.81 4.65
C THR A 62 13.14 2.01 3.63
N PRO A 63 14.42 1.85 4.04
CA PRO A 63 15.54 1.85 3.10
C PRO A 63 15.35 0.88 1.91
N GLU A 64 14.76 -0.29 2.15
CA GLU A 64 14.47 -1.34 1.18
C GLU A 64 13.38 -0.94 0.18
N LEU A 65 12.49 -0.02 0.57
CA LEU A 65 11.41 0.52 -0.25
C LEU A 65 11.74 1.88 -0.88
N SER A 66 12.94 2.43 -0.64
CA SER A 66 13.36 3.72 -1.20
C SER A 66 13.30 3.76 -2.73
N SER A 67 13.76 2.70 -3.41
CA SER A 67 13.70 2.61 -4.87
C SER A 67 12.28 2.51 -5.40
N VAL A 68 11.39 1.86 -4.66
CA VAL A 68 9.96 1.75 -4.99
C VAL A 68 9.28 3.10 -4.85
N TRP A 69 9.61 3.82 -3.77
CA TRP A 69 9.19 5.20 -3.56
C TRP A 69 9.68 6.05 -4.74
N GLU A 70 10.98 6.24 -4.94
CA GLU A 70 11.47 7.16 -5.97
C GLU A 70 11.01 6.83 -7.40
N ALA A 71 10.67 5.57 -7.70
CA ALA A 71 10.15 5.14 -9.00
C ALA A 71 8.61 5.10 -9.10
N ARG A 72 7.88 5.84 -8.24
CA ARG A 72 6.44 6.07 -8.39
C ARG A 72 6.13 6.76 -9.72
N GLU A 73 5.03 6.39 -10.33
CA GLU A 73 4.52 7.00 -11.56
C GLU A 73 3.25 7.79 -11.30
N ARG A 74 2.87 8.67 -12.23
CA ARG A 74 1.62 9.44 -12.15
C ARG A 74 0.64 8.87 -13.16
N LEU A 75 -0.55 8.52 -12.69
CA LEU A 75 -1.64 8.08 -13.55
C LEU A 75 -2.80 9.07 -13.50
N GLY A 76 -3.44 9.27 -14.65
CA GLY A 76 -4.66 10.07 -14.75
C GLY A 76 -5.84 9.33 -14.11
N TRP A 77 -6.56 10.02 -13.25
CA TRP A 77 -7.78 9.56 -12.59
C TRP A 77 -8.91 10.58 -12.78
N ALA A 78 -10.16 10.18 -12.54
CA ALA A 78 -11.34 11.03 -12.68
C ALA A 78 -11.26 12.35 -11.88
N HIS A 79 -10.42 12.41 -10.84
CA HIS A 79 -10.24 13.57 -9.98
C HIS A 79 -8.85 14.22 -10.07
N GLY A 80 -8.06 13.91 -11.10
CA GLY A 80 -6.73 14.47 -11.33
C GLY A 80 -5.66 13.39 -11.45
N GLU A 81 -4.41 13.77 -11.24
CA GLU A 81 -3.30 12.81 -11.29
C GLU A 81 -2.96 12.26 -9.91
N LEU A 82 -2.80 10.94 -9.82
CA LEU A 82 -2.43 10.25 -8.59
C LEU A 82 -1.02 9.64 -8.72
N PRO A 83 -0.14 9.84 -7.74
CA PRO A 83 1.10 9.06 -7.66
C PRO A 83 0.75 7.63 -7.26
N VAL A 84 1.21 6.65 -8.03
CA VAL A 84 1.02 5.23 -7.76
C VAL A 84 2.37 4.51 -7.73
N VAL A 85 2.44 3.42 -7.00
CA VAL A 85 3.58 2.50 -7.09
C VAL A 85 3.57 1.88 -8.48
N SER A 86 4.67 2.03 -9.22
CA SER A 86 4.78 1.42 -10.55
C SER A 86 4.70 -0.09 -10.48
N ARG A 87 4.28 -0.75 -11.56
CA ARG A 87 4.20 -2.23 -11.62
C ARG A 87 5.50 -2.91 -11.20
N ARG A 88 6.65 -2.39 -11.65
CA ARG A 88 7.98 -2.89 -11.24
C ARG A 88 8.21 -2.74 -9.73
N GLY A 89 7.82 -1.60 -9.16
CA GLY A 89 7.86 -1.36 -7.72
C GLY A 89 6.95 -2.33 -6.95
N LEU A 90 5.75 -2.60 -7.46
CA LEU A 90 4.81 -3.54 -6.85
C LEU A 90 5.36 -4.97 -6.83
N ILE A 91 5.97 -5.42 -7.94
CA ILE A 91 6.66 -6.72 -8.01
C ILE A 91 7.79 -6.78 -6.97
N GLN A 92 8.59 -5.71 -6.83
CA GLN A 92 9.64 -5.63 -5.81
C GLN A 92 9.07 -5.77 -4.39
N MET A 93 7.97 -5.07 -4.08
CA MET A 93 7.30 -5.17 -2.77
C MET A 93 6.78 -6.58 -2.50
N LYS A 94 6.14 -7.23 -3.49
CA LYS A 94 5.65 -8.61 -3.37
C LYS A 94 6.79 -9.60 -3.14
N ARG A 95 7.91 -9.45 -3.86
CA ARG A 95 9.13 -10.28 -3.66
C ARG A 95 9.71 -10.13 -2.25
N LEU A 96 9.71 -8.91 -1.70
CA LEU A 96 10.20 -8.64 -0.35
C LEU A 96 9.34 -9.32 0.72
N ARG A 97 8.01 -9.36 0.54
CA ARG A 97 7.09 -10.07 1.44
C ARG A 97 7.24 -11.59 1.32
N GLY A 98 7.22 -12.10 0.09
CA GLY A 98 7.62 -13.47 -0.25
C GLY A 98 6.71 -14.57 0.33
N ASN A 99 5.41 -14.31 0.46
CA ASN A 99 4.45 -15.37 0.79
C ASN A 99 4.01 -16.14 -0.48
N GLY A 100 3.30 -17.28 -0.31
CA GLY A 100 2.90 -18.12 -1.45
C GLY A 100 1.98 -17.41 -2.46
N GLN A 101 1.05 -16.58 -1.97
CA GLN A 101 0.15 -15.77 -2.80
C GLN A 101 0.92 -14.73 -3.64
N ASP A 102 1.98 -14.14 -3.07
CA ASP A 102 2.80 -13.15 -3.76
C ASP A 102 3.48 -13.73 -5.01
N LEU A 103 3.81 -15.03 -5.02
CA LEU A 103 4.48 -15.66 -6.16
C LEU A 103 3.55 -15.78 -7.38
N ASP A 104 2.28 -16.10 -7.15
CA ASP A 104 1.30 -16.18 -8.23
C ASP A 104 0.97 -14.78 -8.76
N ASP A 105 0.75 -13.81 -7.86
CA ASP A 105 0.54 -12.42 -8.24
C ASP A 105 1.74 -11.82 -9.02
N ILE A 106 2.97 -12.22 -8.72
CA ILE A 106 4.16 -11.78 -9.47
C ILE A 106 4.16 -12.34 -10.89
N ARG A 107 3.69 -13.57 -11.10
CA ARG A 107 3.62 -14.17 -12.45
C ARG A 107 2.59 -13.45 -13.30
N GLU A 108 1.38 -13.23 -12.77
CA GLU A 108 0.35 -12.44 -13.45
C GLU A 108 0.86 -11.02 -13.73
N LEU A 109 1.46 -10.43 -12.69
CA LEU A 109 2.45 -9.35 -12.72
C LEU A 109 3.17 -9.35 -14.06
N GLU A 110 4.19 -10.18 -14.17
CA GLU A 110 5.18 -10.28 -15.24
C GLU A 110 4.59 -10.58 -16.63
N ASP A 111 3.57 -11.43 -16.73
CA ASP A 111 2.95 -11.86 -17.98
C ASP A 111 2.21 -10.72 -18.70
N GLU A 112 1.53 -9.83 -17.96
CA GLU A 112 0.78 -8.70 -18.55
C GLU A 112 1.67 -7.72 -19.35
N ALA A 113 2.95 -7.55 -19.00
CA ALA A 113 3.84 -6.69 -19.80
C ALA A 113 4.40 -7.38 -21.04
N SER A 114 4.18 -8.68 -21.21
CA SER A 114 4.55 -9.40 -22.43
C SER A 114 3.44 -9.38 -23.48
N GLY A 115 2.25 -8.85 -23.14
CA GLY A 115 1.06 -8.79 -24.00
C GLY A 115 0.75 -7.43 -24.63
N GLU A 116 1.56 -6.40 -24.35
CA GLU A 116 1.48 -5.08 -25.00
C GLU A 116 2.54 -4.98 -26.10
N ASP A 117 2.29 -5.64 -27.25
CA ASP A 117 2.99 -5.45 -28.54
C ASP A 117 2.04 -4.87 -29.59
#